data_AF-A0A227J4R7-F1
#
_entry.id   AF-A0A227J4R7-F1
#
_cell.length_a   1.000
_cell.length_b   1.000
_cell.length_c   1.000
_cell.angle_alpha   90.00
_cell.angle_beta   90.00
_cell.angle_gamma   90.00
#
_symmetry.space_group_name_H-M   'P 1'
#
loop_
_entity.id
_entity.type
_entity.pdbx_description
1 polymer ?
#
loop_
_entity_poly.entity_id
_entity_poly.type
_entity_poly.pdbx_seq_one_letter_code
_entity_poly.pdbx_strand_id
1 'polypeptide(L)'
;HYQTKGDKVTSVKIFNVPAYLAHQDVTVEIEGLGEITVDVAYGGNYYVIVDPQENYAGLEHYSPDEILMLSPKVRTAVSKAVECIHPNDPTVCGVSHVLWTGKPTQEGATARNAVF
;
A
#
# COMPACT_ATOMS: atom_id res chain seq x y z
N HIS A 1 20.77 9.48 -10.90
CA HIS A 1 20.54 9.71 -12.34
C HIS A 1 19.36 10.66 -12.49
N TYR A 2 19.52 11.79 -13.19
CA TYR A 2 18.42 12.74 -13.40
C TYR A 2 18.53 13.37 -14.79
N GLN A 3 17.41 13.91 -15.30
CA GLN A 3 17.32 14.63 -16.56
C GLN A 3 16.98 16.09 -16.31
N THR A 4 17.42 16.97 -17.20
CA THR A 4 17.12 18.40 -17.14
C THR A 4 16.59 18.93 -18.47
N LYS A 5 15.82 20.02 -18.40
CA LYS A 5 15.46 20.88 -19.53
C LYS A 5 15.81 22.31 -19.16
N GLY A 6 16.94 22.80 -19.69
CA GLY A 6 17.57 24.03 -19.19
C GLY A 6 17.99 23.86 -17.73
N ASP A 7 17.64 24.82 -16.89
CA ASP A 7 18.01 24.85 -15.47
C ASP A 7 17.04 24.07 -14.56
N LYS A 8 16.07 23.35 -15.14
CA LYS A 8 15.05 22.59 -14.39
C LYS A 8 15.26 21.09 -14.51
N VAL A 9 15.24 20.39 -13.39
CA VAL A 9 15.18 18.92 -13.34
C VAL A 9 13.79 18.46 -13.78
N THR A 10 13.73 17.51 -14.72
CA THR A 10 12.48 16.96 -15.27
C THR A 10 12.21 15.52 -14.87
N SER A 11 13.24 14.77 -14.47
CA SER A 11 13.11 13.38 -14.04
C SER A 11 14.26 13.00 -13.11
N VAL A 12 13.97 12.17 -12.11
CA VAL A 12 14.96 11.59 -11.22
C VAL A 12 14.72 10.08 -11.15
N LYS A 13 15.80 9.31 -11.22
CA LYS A 13 15.79 7.86 -10.95
C LYS A 13 16.55 7.59 -9.66
N ILE A 14 15.88 6.89 -8.76
CA ILE A 14 16.37 6.46 -7.46
C ILE A 14 16.50 4.93 -7.48
N PHE A 15 17.60 4.42 -6.93
CA PHE A 15 17.70 3.01 -6.58
C PHE A 15 17.25 2.88 -5.13
N ASN A 16 16.13 2.18 -4.92
CA ASN A 16 15.53 2.05 -3.61
C ASN A 16 16.30 1.02 -2.75
N VAL A 17 16.00 1.00 -1.46
CA VAL A 17 16.42 -0.09 -0.56
C VAL A 17 15.84 -1.43 -1.01
N PRO A 18 16.43 -2.58 -0.58
CA PRO A 18 15.84 -3.88 -0.84
C PRO A 18 14.39 -3.96 -0.37
N ALA A 19 13.53 -4.49 -1.23
CA ALA A 19 12.11 -4.68 -0.97
C ALA A 19 11.79 -6.18 -0.90
N TYR A 20 10.81 -6.57 -0.09
CA TYR A 20 10.40 -7.97 0.07
C TYR A 20 8.95 -8.08 0.52
N LEU A 21 8.33 -9.23 0.25
CA LEU A 21 7.03 -9.60 0.77
C LEU A 21 7.20 -10.07 2.22
N ALA A 22 6.59 -9.37 3.17
CA ALA A 22 6.70 -9.65 4.59
C ALA A 22 5.66 -10.69 5.04
N HIS A 23 4.42 -10.51 4.59
CA HIS A 23 3.31 -11.42 4.84
C HIS A 23 2.44 -11.51 3.58
N GLN A 24 1.91 -12.69 3.31
CA GLN A 24 1.03 -12.95 2.18
C GLN A 24 -0.31 -13.47 2.70
N ASP A 25 -1.40 -13.13 2.01
CA ASP A 25 -2.73 -13.68 2.23
C ASP A 25 -3.23 -13.53 3.69
N VAL A 26 -3.04 -12.34 4.27
CA VAL A 26 -3.49 -12.01 5.63
C VAL A 26 -4.97 -11.62 5.60
N THR A 27 -5.83 -12.45 6.18
CA THR A 27 -7.27 -12.17 6.26
C THR A 27 -7.64 -11.44 7.55
N VAL A 28 -8.41 -10.35 7.44
CA VAL A 28 -8.87 -9.54 8.58
C VAL A 28 -10.30 -9.04 8.37
N GLU A 29 -11.04 -8.89 9.46
CA GLU A 29 -12.40 -8.33 9.47
C GLU A 29 -12.37 -6.81 9.70
N ILE A 30 -13.01 -6.06 8.79
CA ILE A 30 -13.02 -4.61 8.80
C ILE A 30 -14.44 -4.08 8.93
N GLU A 31 -14.71 -3.36 10.01
CA GLU A 31 -16.02 -2.74 10.23
C GLU A 31 -16.35 -1.73 9.11
N GLY A 32 -17.42 -2.03 8.35
CA GLY A 32 -17.88 -1.23 7.22
C GLY A 32 -17.39 -1.69 5.85
N LEU A 33 -16.52 -2.71 5.81
CA LEU A 33 -16.03 -3.32 4.56
C LEU A 33 -16.25 -4.83 4.53
N GLY A 34 -16.20 -5.50 5.69
CA GLY A 34 -16.29 -6.96 5.81
C GLY A 34 -14.90 -7.60 5.85
N GLU A 35 -14.85 -8.89 5.58
CA GLU A 35 -13.62 -9.67 5.50
C GLU A 35 -12.82 -9.27 4.26
N ILE A 36 -11.53 -8.98 4.44
CA ILE A 36 -10.60 -8.75 3.33
C ILE A 36 -9.32 -9.54 3.54
N THR A 37 -8.72 -9.97 2.43
CA THR A 37 -7.39 -10.56 2.38
C THR A 37 -6.40 -9.57 1.79
N VAL A 38 -5.26 -9.40 2.44
CA VAL A 38 -4.25 -8.40 2.09
C VAL A 38 -2.85 -8.99 2.14
N ASP A 39 -1.95 -8.39 1.37
CA ASP A 39 -0.52 -8.65 1.49
C ASP A 39 0.16 -7.53 2.29
N VAL A 40 1.28 -7.84 2.93
CA VAL A 40 2.14 -6.84 3.56
C VAL A 40 3.53 -6.91 2.96
N ALA A 41 4.00 -5.82 2.39
CA ALA A 41 5.32 -5.74 1.76
C ALA A 41 6.15 -4.59 2.34
N TYR A 42 7.46 -4.78 2.38
CA TYR A 42 8.43 -3.75 2.71
C TYR A 42 9.09 -3.19 1.45
N GLY A 43 9.13 -1.88 1.31
CA GLY A 43 9.83 -1.18 0.22
C GLY A 43 10.51 0.11 0.67
N GLY A 44 10.96 0.15 1.93
CA GLY A 44 11.38 1.36 2.65
C GLY A 44 10.47 1.67 3.84
N ASN A 45 9.18 1.37 3.70
CA ASN A 45 8.19 1.26 4.78
C ASN A 45 7.37 -0.03 4.57
N TYR A 46 6.65 -0.46 5.60
CA TYR A 46 5.65 -1.51 5.47
C TYR A 46 4.33 -0.97 4.93
N TYR A 47 3.84 -1.61 3.89
CA TYR A 47 2.57 -1.33 3.23
C TYR A 47 1.65 -2.52 3.37
N VAL A 48 0.44 -2.28 3.88
CA VAL A 48 -0.69 -3.18 3.67
C VAL A 48 -1.23 -2.91 2.27
N ILE A 49 -1.27 -3.93 1.42
CA ILE A 49 -1.70 -3.81 0.02
C ILE A 49 -3.07 -4.47 -0.11
N VAL A 50 -4.07 -3.68 -0.49
CA VAL A 50 -5.45 -4.13 -0.68
C VAL A 50 -5.76 -4.18 -2.17
N ASP A 51 -5.86 -5.39 -2.71
CA ASP A 51 -6.25 -5.66 -4.10
C ASP A 51 -7.76 -5.88 -4.25
N PRO A 52 -8.33 -5.64 -5.47
CA PRO A 52 -9.75 -5.86 -5.72
C PRO A 52 -10.16 -7.30 -5.44
N GLN A 53 -11.24 -7.44 -4.69
CA GLN A 53 -11.79 -8.70 -4.18
C GLN A 53 -13.28 -8.54 -3.87
N GLU A 54 -13.93 -9.56 -3.35
CA GLU A 54 -15.38 -9.58 -3.13
C GLU A 54 -15.89 -8.37 -2.33
N ASN A 55 -15.24 -8.06 -1.21
CA ASN A 55 -15.61 -6.98 -0.31
C ASN A 55 -14.93 -5.63 -0.64
N TYR A 56 -14.14 -5.57 -1.71
CA TYR A 56 -13.50 -4.34 -2.18
C TYR A 56 -13.38 -4.37 -3.70
N ALA A 57 -14.28 -3.70 -4.41
CA ALA A 57 -14.34 -3.75 -5.87
C ALA A 57 -13.17 -3.02 -6.59
N GLY A 58 -12.29 -2.35 -5.85
CA GLY A 58 -11.22 -1.51 -6.38
C GLY A 58 -11.43 -0.02 -6.13
N LEU A 59 -10.33 0.74 -6.18
CA LEU A 59 -10.27 2.13 -5.73
C LEU A 59 -11.27 3.07 -6.44
N GLU A 60 -11.76 2.72 -7.63
CA GLU A 60 -12.67 3.54 -8.46
C GLU A 60 -14.09 3.55 -7.95
N HIS A 61 -14.41 2.64 -7.04
CA HIS A 61 -15.71 2.50 -6.41
C HIS A 61 -15.82 3.23 -5.08
N TYR A 62 -14.75 3.91 -4.64
CA TYR A 62 -14.68 4.59 -3.36
C TYR A 62 -14.27 6.04 -3.53
N SER A 63 -14.87 6.91 -2.73
CA SER A 63 -14.44 8.28 -2.58
C SER A 63 -13.14 8.37 -1.75
N PRO A 64 -12.35 9.44 -1.89
CA PRO A 64 -11.19 9.67 -1.04
C PRO A 64 -11.52 9.65 0.46
N ASP A 65 -12.70 10.16 0.85
CA ASP A 65 -13.14 10.21 2.25
C ASP A 65 -13.43 8.80 2.81
N GLU A 66 -14.04 7.91 2.00
CA GLU A 66 -14.24 6.51 2.40
C GLU A 66 -12.90 5.79 2.61
N ILE A 67 -11.94 5.99 1.69
CA ILE A 67 -10.62 5.40 1.84
C ILE A 67 -9.90 5.95 3.08
N LEU A 68 -10.00 7.25 3.35
CA LEU A 68 -9.47 7.88 4.57
C LEU A 68 -10.08 7.29 5.84
N MET A 69 -11.39 7.01 5.84
CA MET A 69 -12.08 6.40 6.99
C MET A 69 -11.70 4.92 7.18
N LEU A 70 -11.52 4.16 6.10
CA LEU A 70 -11.19 2.73 6.16
C LEU A 70 -9.72 2.47 6.53
N SER A 71 -8.79 3.33 6.09
CA SER A 71 -7.35 3.08 6.21
C SER A 71 -6.87 2.86 7.66
N PRO A 72 -7.27 3.66 8.67
CA PRO A 72 -6.89 3.39 10.06
C PRO A 72 -7.45 2.08 10.61
N LYS A 73 -8.64 1.66 10.15
CA LYS A 73 -9.27 0.40 10.56
C LYS A 73 -8.48 -0.78 10.03
N VAL A 74 -8.16 -0.77 8.73
CA VAL A 74 -7.32 -1.78 8.08
C VAL A 74 -5.95 -1.86 8.75
N ARG A 75 -5.28 -0.72 8.93
CA ARG A 75 -3.97 -0.66 9.59
C ARG A 75 -4.00 -1.27 10.98
N THR A 76 -5.02 -0.93 11.77
CA THR A 76 -5.17 -1.46 13.13
C THR A 76 -5.45 -2.96 13.15
N ALA A 77 -6.31 -3.44 12.26
CA ALA A 77 -6.64 -4.86 12.18
C ALA A 77 -5.42 -5.69 11.76
N VAL A 78 -4.70 -5.27 10.72
CA VAL A 78 -3.51 -5.97 10.23
C VAL A 78 -2.37 -5.91 11.26
N SER A 79 -2.16 -4.76 11.93
CA SER A 79 -1.15 -4.64 13.00
C SER A 79 -1.39 -5.62 14.16
N LYS A 80 -2.64 -6.05 14.37
CA LYS A 80 -2.99 -7.05 15.40
C LYS A 80 -2.81 -8.48 14.89
N ALA A 81 -2.97 -8.70 13.59
CA ALA A 81 -2.89 -10.01 12.96
C ALA A 81 -1.44 -10.46 12.72
N VAL A 82 -0.55 -9.52 12.37
CA VAL A 82 0.84 -9.83 12.01
C VAL A 82 1.83 -8.86 12.63
N GLU A 83 3.02 -9.37 12.97
CA GLU A 83 4.16 -8.56 13.40
C GLU A 83 5.04 -8.22 12.20
N CYS A 84 5.35 -6.92 12.04
CA CYS A 84 6.25 -6.44 10.99
C CYS A 84 7.47 -5.81 11.65
N ILE A 85 8.62 -6.48 11.56
CA ILE A 85 9.91 -6.00 12.06
C ILE A 85 10.96 -6.26 10.99
N HIS A 86 11.74 -5.24 10.63
CA HIS A 86 12.71 -5.37 9.56
C HIS A 86 13.88 -6.27 10.02
N PRO A 87 14.31 -7.25 9.19
CA PRO A 87 15.23 -8.31 9.62
C PRO A 87 16.62 -7.80 10.03
N ASN A 88 17.02 -6.63 9.53
CA ASN A 88 18.33 -6.04 9.82
C ASN A 88 18.26 -4.79 10.70
N ASP A 89 17.05 -4.29 11.01
CA ASP A 89 16.88 -3.08 11.82
C ASP A 89 15.54 -3.13 12.57
N PRO A 90 15.54 -3.53 13.85
CA PRO A 90 14.29 -3.67 14.61
C PRO A 90 13.61 -2.32 14.91
N THR A 91 14.27 -1.18 14.67
CA THR A 91 13.64 0.15 14.81
C THR A 91 12.69 0.45 13.66
N VAL A 92 12.82 -0.27 12.54
CA VAL A 92 11.90 -0.21 11.41
C VAL A 92 10.85 -1.31 11.61
N CYS A 93 9.75 -0.94 12.28
CA CYS A 93 8.68 -1.88 12.64
C CYS A 93 7.28 -1.27 12.50
N GLY A 94 6.29 -2.16 12.42
CA GLY A 94 4.87 -1.81 12.32
C GLY A 94 4.40 -1.44 10.91
N VAL A 95 3.11 -1.65 10.65
CA VAL A 95 2.47 -1.21 9.40
C VAL A 95 2.02 0.24 9.52
N SER A 96 2.55 1.11 8.67
CA SER A 96 2.28 2.55 8.71
C SER A 96 1.50 3.06 7.52
N HIS A 97 1.40 2.29 6.44
CA HIS A 97 0.74 2.71 5.21
C HIS A 97 -0.24 1.64 4.74
N VAL A 98 -1.39 2.09 4.24
CA VAL A 98 -2.33 1.23 3.51
C VAL A 98 -2.38 1.71 2.07
N LEU A 99 -2.05 0.81 1.14
CA LEU A 99 -2.06 1.02 -0.29
C LEU A 99 -3.28 0.33 -0.88
N TRP A 100 -4.23 1.13 -1.34
CA TRP A 100 -5.46 0.69 -1.97
C TRP A 100 -5.27 0.68 -3.48
N THR A 101 -5.41 -0.47 -4.12
CA THR A 101 -5.23 -0.59 -5.57
C THR A 101 -6.56 -0.51 -6.31
N GLY A 102 -6.52 -0.23 -7.60
CA GLY A 102 -7.69 -0.28 -8.46
C GLY A 102 -7.30 -0.26 -9.93
N LYS A 103 -8.31 -0.17 -10.79
CA LYS A 103 -8.07 -0.25 -12.23
C LYS A 103 -7.24 0.95 -12.73
N PRO A 104 -6.23 0.70 -13.60
CA PRO A 104 -5.51 1.79 -14.26
C PRO A 104 -6.46 2.63 -15.10
N THR A 105 -6.23 3.94 -15.13
CA THR A 105 -7.05 4.90 -15.89
C THR A 105 -6.31 5.51 -17.08
N GLN A 106 -5.00 5.28 -17.18
CA GLN A 106 -4.14 5.84 -18.21
C GLN A 106 -3.57 4.73 -19.11
N GLU A 107 -3.44 5.03 -20.39
CA GLU A 107 -2.79 4.13 -21.35
C GLU A 107 -1.33 3.86 -20.92
N GLY A 108 -0.92 2.59 -20.95
CA GLY A 108 0.42 2.16 -20.53
C GLY A 108 0.60 2.02 -19.01
N ALA A 109 -0.38 2.40 -18.18
CA ALA A 109 -0.30 2.18 -16.74
C ALA A 109 -0.65 0.73 -16.37
N THR A 110 0.18 0.12 -15.52
CA THR A 110 -0.01 -1.27 -15.07
C THR A 110 -0.98 -1.38 -13.89
N ALA A 111 -1.04 -0.36 -13.04
CA ALA A 111 -1.89 -0.31 -11.85
C ALA A 111 -2.23 1.14 -11.50
N ARG A 112 -3.24 1.33 -10.64
CA ARG A 112 -3.53 2.58 -9.95
C ARG A 112 -3.55 2.31 -8.45
N ASN A 113 -3.08 3.26 -7.65
CA ASN A 113 -3.20 3.17 -6.20
C ASN A 113 -3.42 4.53 -5.55
N ALA A 114 -3.88 4.50 -4.29
CA ALA A 114 -3.82 5.59 -3.34
C ALA A 114 -3.27 5.07 -2.01
N VAL A 115 -2.44 5.87 -1.35
CA VAL A 115 -1.73 5.50 -0.12
C VAL A 115 -2.13 6.45 1.00
N PHE A 116 -2.46 5.89 2.18
CA PHE A 116 -2.85 6.64 3.38
C PHE A 116 -2.22 6.07 4.66
#